data_AF-A0A370DUE3-F1
#
_entry.id   AF-A0A370DUE3-F1
#
_cell.length_a   1.000
_cell.length_b   1.000
_cell.length_c   1.000
_cell.angle_alpha   90.00
_cell.angle_beta   90.00
_cell.angle_gamma   90.00
#
_symmetry.space_group_name_H-M   'P 1'
#
loop_
_entity.id
_entity.type
_entity.pdbx_description
1 polymer ?
#
loop_
_entity_poly.entity_id
_entity_poly.type
_entity_poly.pdbx_seq_one_letter_code
_entity_poly.pdbx_strand_id
1 'polypeptide(L)'
;MTGGTHYIIGEGTAEKPVFIRGTSFANKVPLVDDADDLRIQGFYFIMENLDINETQVIIFRAPNHHISIRGNNIHDYTLTALYHSSLISTSGWNGFSNDNIVLYNNEIHHAYKYDDPAQGVNHTKDNHGLALGSDVNHVWILNNDMHHNGGDSVQTRGLNLEYIYVGGNHMHDDVENAIDIKGSKHVIVSQNKMHGYVPGFDSDGTVAIGGHEGSKLAWFLFNEMYDGLVGLRVNDDVPTTVYVIGNKMHHLSYMGFQTRYTSDIYFMGNSISETPVGFEDNGSGTNNGTYQIHNNIFYTNNDSDSQVVISPGKIEGGNNSFSHNLLYSPSGNVGIRWGAIGYQSSALLQSATGMGEGNVDADPQFTSLTLGDRNIMAIDGTTFPGASKGTLSPEVAAAYQTFEDLYGIDIRKDFAGTAVPQGTGIEMGAYEISSPPPPTNLSAEVLR
;
A
#
# COMPACT_ATOMS: atom_id res chain seq x y z
N MET A 1 15.19 -11.85 -28.56
CA MET A 1 14.60 -13.20 -28.74
C MET A 1 13.15 -12.99 -29.15
N THR A 2 12.54 -13.87 -29.95
CA THR A 2 11.14 -13.71 -30.41
C THR A 2 10.42 -15.05 -30.47
N GLY A 3 9.12 -15.06 -30.16
CA GLY A 3 8.23 -16.24 -30.23
C GLY A 3 8.57 -17.36 -29.25
N GLY A 4 7.55 -18.08 -28.77
CA GLY A 4 7.72 -19.24 -27.90
C GLY A 4 8.24 -18.92 -26.50
N THR A 5 8.59 -19.96 -25.73
CA THR A 5 9.19 -19.83 -24.40
C THR A 5 10.71 -19.83 -24.46
N HIS A 6 11.35 -18.86 -23.81
CA HIS A 6 12.81 -18.78 -23.64
C HIS A 6 13.21 -19.07 -22.20
N TYR A 7 14.38 -19.68 -22.01
CA TYR A 7 14.94 -19.98 -20.70
C TYR A 7 16.25 -19.25 -20.49
N ILE A 8 16.37 -18.62 -19.32
CA ILE A 8 17.59 -18.06 -18.79
C ILE A 8 17.90 -18.81 -17.49
N ILE A 9 19.05 -19.47 -17.46
CA ILE A 9 19.49 -20.27 -16.32
C ILE A 9 20.82 -19.72 -15.84
N GLY A 10 20.92 -19.41 -14.54
CA GLY A 10 22.13 -18.88 -13.93
C GLY A 10 22.36 -19.44 -12.52
N GLU A 11 23.52 -20.03 -12.30
CA GLU A 11 23.93 -20.60 -11.00
C GLU A 11 25.19 -19.89 -10.52
N GLY A 12 25.01 -18.75 -9.84
CA GLY A 12 26.08 -17.95 -9.28
C GLY A 12 26.41 -18.29 -7.82
N THR A 13 27.26 -17.48 -7.21
CA THR A 13 27.45 -17.43 -5.74
C THR A 13 27.31 -15.99 -5.25
N ALA A 14 27.23 -15.80 -3.92
CA ALA A 14 27.18 -14.46 -3.33
C ALA A 14 28.35 -13.56 -3.77
N GLU A 15 29.55 -14.14 -3.92
CA GLU A 15 30.77 -13.42 -4.34
C GLU A 15 30.90 -13.31 -5.87
N LYS A 16 30.19 -14.16 -6.61
CA LYS A 16 30.27 -14.26 -8.08
C LYS A 16 28.88 -14.49 -8.68
N PRO A 17 27.98 -13.49 -8.61
CA PRO A 17 26.66 -13.63 -9.19
C PRO A 17 26.73 -13.66 -10.73
N VAL A 18 25.74 -14.31 -11.34
CA VAL A 18 25.55 -14.29 -12.79
C VAL A 18 24.81 -13.01 -13.17
N PHE A 19 25.32 -12.29 -14.18
CA PHE A 19 24.67 -11.10 -14.71
C PHE A 19 24.17 -11.33 -16.13
N ILE A 20 22.94 -10.93 -16.39
CA ILE A 20 22.45 -10.62 -17.74
C ILE A 20 22.09 -9.16 -17.73
N ARG A 21 22.83 -8.37 -18.51
CA ARG A 21 22.70 -6.92 -18.44
C ARG A 21 22.74 -6.26 -19.79
N GLY A 22 21.92 -5.22 -19.96
CA GLY A 22 22.09 -4.26 -21.04
C GLY A 22 23.21 -3.26 -20.75
N THR A 23 23.26 -2.18 -21.53
CA THR A 23 24.41 -1.26 -21.50
C THR A 23 24.39 -0.30 -20.30
N SER A 24 23.23 0.23 -19.92
CA SER A 24 23.08 1.17 -18.80
C SER A 24 21.61 1.41 -18.47
N PHE A 25 21.31 1.98 -17.30
CA PHE A 25 19.95 2.40 -16.92
C PHE A 25 19.30 3.33 -17.93
N ALA A 26 20.08 4.25 -18.52
CA ALA A 26 19.58 5.21 -19.51
C ALA A 26 19.42 4.61 -20.92
N ASN A 27 20.07 3.48 -21.20
CA ASN A 27 20.05 2.83 -22.51
C ASN A 27 19.81 1.32 -22.30
N LYS A 28 18.54 0.99 -22.04
CA LYS A 28 18.08 -0.39 -21.91
C LYS A 28 18.24 -1.11 -23.25
N VAL A 29 18.63 -2.39 -23.21
CA VAL A 29 18.84 -3.20 -24.43
C VAL A 29 17.65 -4.15 -24.62
N PRO A 30 17.04 -4.20 -25.82
CA PRO A 30 16.02 -5.20 -26.11
C PRO A 30 16.56 -6.63 -25.92
N LEU A 31 15.98 -7.36 -24.98
CA LEU A 31 16.33 -8.76 -24.71
C LEU A 31 15.40 -9.71 -25.47
N VAL A 32 14.10 -9.47 -25.34
CA VAL A 32 13.02 -10.31 -25.86
C VAL A 32 11.85 -9.44 -26.28
N ASP A 33 11.20 -9.85 -27.35
CA ASP A 33 10.11 -9.15 -28.02
C ASP A 33 9.12 -10.19 -28.56
N ASP A 34 7.84 -10.07 -28.22
CA ASP A 34 6.75 -10.96 -28.67
C ASP A 34 7.07 -12.45 -28.43
N ALA A 35 7.39 -12.81 -27.19
CA ALA A 35 7.57 -14.20 -26.75
C ALA A 35 6.49 -14.60 -25.75
N ASP A 36 6.19 -15.90 -25.66
CA ASP A 36 5.16 -16.39 -24.73
C ASP A 36 5.61 -16.12 -23.28
N ASP A 37 6.79 -16.63 -22.92
CA ASP A 37 7.42 -16.40 -21.61
C ASP A 37 8.95 -16.28 -21.73
N LEU A 38 9.53 -15.48 -20.85
CA LEU A 38 10.93 -15.53 -20.46
C LEU A 38 11.05 -16.14 -19.06
N ARG A 39 11.56 -17.37 -18.98
CA ARG A 39 11.67 -18.13 -17.72
C ARG A 39 13.05 -18.00 -17.12
N ILE A 40 13.11 -17.49 -15.89
CA ILE A 40 14.33 -17.30 -15.11
C ILE A 40 14.45 -18.45 -14.12
N GLN A 41 15.62 -19.10 -14.11
CA GLN A 41 15.93 -20.20 -13.20
C GLN A 41 17.32 -20.07 -12.57
N GLY A 42 17.43 -20.47 -11.31
CA GLY A 42 18.70 -20.63 -10.61
C GLY A 42 18.88 -19.66 -9.44
N PHE A 43 20.10 -19.28 -9.14
CA PHE A 43 20.42 -18.57 -7.90
C PHE A 43 21.61 -17.64 -8.02
N TYR A 44 21.64 -16.61 -7.17
CA TYR A 44 22.63 -15.52 -7.22
C TYR A 44 22.73 -14.94 -8.63
N PHE A 45 21.58 -14.49 -9.12
CA PHE A 45 21.38 -14.07 -10.51
C PHE A 45 20.81 -12.66 -10.56
N ILE A 46 21.32 -11.84 -11.49
CA ILE A 46 20.90 -10.44 -11.67
C ILE A 46 20.56 -10.20 -13.14
N MET A 47 19.34 -9.72 -13.38
CA MET A 47 18.85 -9.26 -14.68
C MET A 47 18.63 -7.75 -14.65
N GLU A 48 19.35 -6.99 -15.48
CA GLU A 48 19.27 -5.53 -15.40
C GLU A 48 19.49 -4.74 -16.69
N ASN A 49 18.90 -3.53 -16.74
CA ASN A 49 19.04 -2.59 -17.86
C ASN A 49 18.55 -3.17 -19.19
N LEU A 50 17.46 -3.95 -19.17
CA LEU A 50 16.91 -4.61 -20.34
C LEU A 50 15.52 -4.06 -20.66
N ASP A 51 15.17 -4.18 -21.93
CA ASP A 51 13.84 -3.90 -22.45
C ASP A 51 13.21 -5.24 -22.85
N ILE A 52 12.04 -5.53 -22.29
CA ILE A 52 11.30 -6.79 -22.40
C ILE A 52 9.90 -6.43 -22.87
N ASN A 53 9.65 -6.60 -24.16
CA ASN A 53 8.42 -6.21 -24.82
C ASN A 53 7.53 -7.42 -25.13
N GLU A 54 6.21 -7.25 -25.01
CA GLU A 54 5.20 -8.26 -25.34
C GLU A 54 5.55 -9.66 -24.79
N THR A 55 6.18 -9.75 -23.60
CA THR A 55 6.69 -11.00 -23.03
C THR A 55 6.54 -11.03 -21.51
N GLN A 56 6.02 -12.13 -20.96
CA GLN A 56 5.97 -12.33 -19.50
C GLN A 56 7.31 -12.79 -18.96
N VAL A 57 7.73 -12.23 -17.84
CA VAL A 57 8.87 -12.70 -17.05
C VAL A 57 8.38 -13.63 -15.95
N ILE A 58 8.82 -14.89 -15.95
CA ILE A 58 8.43 -15.88 -14.93
C ILE A 58 9.68 -16.38 -14.19
N ILE A 59 9.69 -16.25 -12.86
CA ILE A 59 10.70 -16.89 -12.00
C ILE A 59 10.18 -18.28 -11.61
N PHE A 60 10.77 -19.35 -12.15
CA PHE A 60 10.05 -20.63 -12.25
C PHE A 60 10.91 -21.90 -12.20
N ARG A 61 10.31 -23.00 -11.71
CA ARG A 61 10.73 -24.41 -11.95
C ARG A 61 12.20 -24.75 -11.64
N ALA A 62 12.72 -24.26 -10.54
CA ALA A 62 13.96 -24.70 -9.89
C ALA A 62 13.94 -24.20 -8.44
N PRO A 63 14.82 -24.67 -7.53
CA PRO A 63 15.12 -23.86 -6.36
C PRO A 63 15.65 -22.50 -6.85
N ASN A 64 14.84 -21.46 -6.70
CA ASN A 64 15.20 -20.11 -7.11
C ASN A 64 15.46 -19.27 -5.88
N HIS A 65 16.69 -18.77 -5.73
CA HIS A 65 16.96 -17.87 -4.63
C HIS A 65 18.03 -16.82 -4.89
N HIS A 66 17.94 -15.69 -4.19
CA HIS A 66 18.87 -14.57 -4.36
C HIS A 66 18.88 -14.08 -5.81
N ILE A 67 17.69 -13.80 -6.34
CA ILE A 67 17.48 -13.28 -7.69
C ILE A 67 17.14 -11.80 -7.61
N SER A 68 17.77 -10.97 -8.45
CA SER A 68 17.39 -9.58 -8.61
C SER A 68 16.99 -9.26 -10.06
N ILE A 69 15.79 -8.73 -10.25
CA ILE A 69 15.31 -8.15 -11.50
C ILE A 69 15.25 -6.64 -11.29
N ARG A 70 16.14 -5.88 -11.93
CA ARG A 70 16.29 -4.46 -11.62
C ARG A 70 16.61 -3.56 -12.79
N GLY A 71 16.12 -2.32 -12.79
CA GLY A 71 16.48 -1.36 -13.84
C GLY A 71 15.92 -1.69 -15.23
N ASN A 72 14.91 -2.56 -15.32
CA ASN A 72 14.37 -3.00 -16.61
C ASN A 72 13.16 -2.15 -17.03
N ASN A 73 12.81 -2.23 -18.31
CA ASN A 73 11.51 -1.87 -18.85
C ASN A 73 10.79 -3.16 -19.23
N ILE A 74 9.61 -3.41 -18.68
CA ILE A 74 8.87 -4.67 -18.88
C ILE A 74 7.44 -4.29 -19.21
N HIS A 75 7.02 -4.52 -20.46
CA HIS A 75 5.78 -3.91 -20.94
C HIS A 75 5.07 -4.67 -22.06
N ASP A 76 3.83 -4.23 -22.31
CA ASP A 76 2.96 -4.63 -23.43
C ASP A 76 2.64 -6.13 -23.51
N TYR A 77 2.89 -6.89 -22.44
CA TYR A 77 2.54 -8.31 -22.40
C TYR A 77 1.04 -8.53 -22.35
N THR A 78 0.55 -9.49 -23.14
CA THR A 78 -0.80 -10.03 -22.96
C THR A 78 -0.91 -11.47 -23.41
N LEU A 79 -1.47 -12.29 -22.52
CA LEU A 79 -2.02 -13.58 -22.90
C LEU A 79 -3.38 -13.42 -23.61
N THR A 80 -3.44 -13.85 -24.86
CA THR A 80 -4.70 -13.89 -25.61
C THR A 80 -5.67 -14.96 -25.07
N ALA A 81 -5.16 -15.97 -24.35
CA ALA A 81 -5.91 -17.17 -23.96
C ALA A 81 -6.25 -17.30 -22.46
N LEU A 82 -5.72 -16.44 -21.58
CA LEU A 82 -5.98 -16.49 -20.13
C LEU A 82 -6.67 -15.21 -19.65
N TYR A 83 -7.56 -15.38 -18.67
CA TYR A 83 -8.34 -14.27 -18.09
C TYR A 83 -7.53 -13.46 -17.08
N HIS A 84 -6.56 -14.08 -16.39
CA HIS A 84 -5.68 -13.41 -15.44
C HIS A 84 -4.21 -13.71 -15.77
N SER A 85 -3.35 -12.69 -15.82
CA SER A 85 -1.90 -12.86 -16.05
C SER A 85 -1.09 -11.75 -15.39
N SER A 86 0.22 -11.70 -15.61
CA SER A 86 1.05 -10.58 -15.14
C SER A 86 2.28 -10.36 -16.02
N LEU A 87 2.85 -9.15 -16.03
CA LEU A 87 4.14 -8.88 -16.67
C LEU A 87 5.28 -9.65 -15.99
N ILE A 88 5.26 -9.70 -14.66
CA ILE A 88 6.18 -10.48 -13.85
C ILE A 88 5.39 -11.45 -12.97
N SER A 89 5.76 -12.72 -12.95
CA SER A 89 5.20 -13.70 -12.00
C SER A 89 6.27 -14.55 -11.32
N THR A 90 6.00 -14.92 -10.08
CA THR A 90 6.81 -15.88 -9.32
C THR A 90 5.90 -16.79 -8.51
N SER A 91 6.16 -18.10 -8.59
CA SER A 91 5.46 -19.11 -7.80
C SER A 91 6.35 -20.33 -7.66
N GLY A 92 6.31 -20.99 -6.50
CA GLY A 92 6.88 -22.31 -6.35
C GLY A 92 6.16 -23.37 -7.19
N TRP A 93 6.83 -24.50 -7.41
CA TRP A 93 6.33 -25.57 -8.26
C TRP A 93 6.93 -26.93 -7.86
N ASN A 94 6.10 -27.98 -7.81
CA ASN A 94 6.54 -29.36 -7.50
C ASN A 94 7.41 -29.49 -6.23
N GLY A 95 7.09 -28.74 -5.17
CA GLY A 95 7.84 -28.76 -3.91
C GLY A 95 9.10 -27.89 -3.88
N PHE A 96 9.37 -27.12 -4.94
CA PHE A 96 10.36 -26.04 -4.92
C PHE A 96 9.70 -24.72 -4.54
N SER A 97 10.38 -23.94 -3.71
CA SER A 97 10.02 -22.57 -3.36
C SER A 97 10.91 -21.57 -4.10
N ASN A 98 10.40 -20.34 -4.23
CA ASN A 98 11.20 -19.19 -4.64
C ASN A 98 11.44 -18.31 -3.40
N ASP A 99 12.67 -17.89 -3.17
CA ASP A 99 13.04 -17.24 -1.92
C ASP A 99 14.09 -16.15 -2.13
N ASN A 100 14.10 -15.08 -1.33
CA ASN A 100 15.06 -13.98 -1.49
C ASN A 100 15.06 -13.37 -2.91
N ILE A 101 13.92 -12.79 -3.31
CA ILE A 101 13.71 -12.18 -4.63
C ILE A 101 13.64 -10.66 -4.49
N VAL A 102 14.39 -9.93 -5.33
CA VAL A 102 14.41 -8.47 -5.33
C VAL A 102 13.96 -7.94 -6.68
N LEU A 103 12.88 -7.17 -6.70
CA LEU A 103 12.37 -6.44 -7.85
C LEU A 103 12.57 -4.95 -7.60
N TYR A 104 13.58 -4.36 -8.25
CA TYR A 104 14.05 -3.02 -7.89
C TYR A 104 14.16 -2.06 -9.08
N ASN A 105 13.55 -0.88 -8.98
CA ASN A 105 13.75 0.19 -9.96
C ASN A 105 13.45 -0.25 -11.41
N ASN A 106 12.40 -1.04 -11.58
CA ASN A 106 11.86 -1.38 -12.89
C ASN A 106 10.73 -0.44 -13.27
N GLU A 107 10.51 -0.30 -14.56
CA GLU A 107 9.30 0.28 -15.15
C GLU A 107 8.46 -0.90 -15.65
N ILE A 108 7.24 -1.06 -15.12
CA ILE A 108 6.38 -2.23 -15.37
C ILE A 108 5.01 -1.72 -15.78
N HIS A 109 4.68 -1.82 -17.06
CA HIS A 109 3.51 -1.11 -17.56
C HIS A 109 2.81 -1.77 -18.73
N HIS A 110 1.55 -1.39 -18.94
CA HIS A 110 0.79 -1.80 -20.12
C HIS A 110 0.66 -3.33 -20.20
N ALA A 111 0.33 -4.00 -19.09
CA ALA A 111 -0.04 -5.42 -19.07
C ALA A 111 -1.38 -5.70 -19.77
N TYR A 112 -1.62 -5.18 -20.99
CA TYR A 112 -2.85 -5.40 -21.74
C TYR A 112 -2.59 -5.21 -23.24
N LYS A 113 -3.37 -5.88 -24.09
CA LYS A 113 -3.23 -5.85 -25.55
C LYS A 113 -4.56 -5.38 -26.07
N TYR A 114 -4.56 -4.12 -26.50
CA TYR A 114 -5.68 -3.35 -27.03
C TYR A 114 -6.81 -3.15 -26.03
N ASP A 115 -6.97 -1.89 -25.59
CA ASP A 115 -8.15 -1.09 -25.92
C ASP A 115 -7.86 0.40 -25.66
N ASP A 116 -7.97 1.19 -26.73
CA ASP A 116 -7.72 2.64 -26.79
C ASP A 116 -8.69 3.40 -25.85
N PRO A 117 -8.18 4.22 -24.90
CA PRO A 117 -9.02 5.06 -24.04
C PRO A 117 -10.00 5.96 -24.82
N ALA A 118 -9.69 6.30 -26.08
CA ALA A 118 -10.56 7.10 -26.94
C ALA A 118 -11.81 6.37 -27.45
N GLN A 119 -11.91 5.04 -27.29
CA GLN A 119 -13.03 4.23 -27.80
C GLN A 119 -14.04 3.79 -26.73
N GLY A 120 -13.81 4.05 -25.44
CA GLY A 120 -14.80 3.77 -24.39
C GLY A 120 -15.16 2.28 -24.24
N VAL A 121 -14.19 1.38 -24.45
CA VAL A 121 -14.38 -0.08 -24.31
C VAL A 121 -13.57 -0.61 -23.12
N ASN A 122 -14.19 -1.55 -22.42
CA ASN A 122 -13.78 -2.19 -21.17
C ASN A 122 -12.33 -2.68 -21.16
N HIS A 123 -11.61 -2.33 -20.10
CA HIS A 123 -10.37 -2.97 -19.67
C HIS A 123 -10.65 -4.42 -19.19
N THR A 124 -11.02 -5.35 -20.08
CA THR A 124 -11.69 -6.61 -19.72
C THR A 124 -10.83 -7.71 -19.07
N LYS A 125 -9.60 -7.43 -18.65
CA LYS A 125 -8.68 -8.49 -18.21
C LYS A 125 -7.88 -8.09 -16.99
N ASP A 126 -7.93 -8.98 -16.00
CA ASP A 126 -7.20 -8.90 -14.73
C ASP A 126 -5.71 -9.26 -14.94
N ASN A 127 -5.00 -8.38 -15.66
CA ASN A 127 -3.59 -8.55 -15.99
C ASN A 127 -2.72 -7.61 -15.16
N HIS A 128 -1.96 -8.19 -14.24
CA HIS A 128 -1.20 -7.45 -13.24
C HIS A 128 0.16 -6.95 -13.75
N GLY A 129 0.72 -5.94 -13.09
CA GLY A 129 2.16 -5.65 -13.22
C GLY A 129 2.99 -6.82 -12.66
N LEU A 130 2.72 -7.19 -11.41
CA LEU A 130 3.42 -8.23 -10.68
C LEU A 130 2.44 -9.14 -9.95
N ALA A 131 2.61 -10.46 -10.08
CA ALA A 131 1.85 -11.45 -9.32
C ALA A 131 2.77 -12.40 -8.54
N LEU A 132 2.54 -12.52 -7.23
CA LEU A 132 3.20 -13.49 -6.35
C LEU A 132 2.26 -14.65 -6.04
N GLY A 133 2.67 -15.86 -6.42
CA GLY A 133 1.95 -17.11 -6.19
C GLY A 133 2.39 -17.87 -4.93
N SER A 134 1.91 -19.11 -4.79
CA SER A 134 2.24 -20.00 -3.66
C SER A 134 3.75 -20.29 -3.53
N ASP A 135 4.18 -20.64 -2.32
CA ASP A 135 5.54 -21.08 -1.97
C ASP A 135 6.63 -20.07 -2.38
N VAL A 136 6.33 -18.77 -2.20
CA VAL A 136 7.26 -17.66 -2.42
C VAL A 136 7.49 -16.93 -1.09
N ASN A 137 8.76 -16.67 -0.75
CA ASN A 137 9.14 -16.07 0.52
C ASN A 137 10.23 -15.01 0.36
N HIS A 138 10.31 -14.05 1.31
CA HIS A 138 11.34 -13.00 1.33
C HIS A 138 11.45 -12.26 -0.01
N VAL A 139 10.42 -11.46 -0.32
CA VAL A 139 10.34 -10.70 -1.57
C VAL A 139 10.41 -9.20 -1.26
N TRP A 140 11.29 -8.49 -1.96
CA TRP A 140 11.40 -7.04 -1.90
C TRP A 140 11.00 -6.43 -3.24
N ILE A 141 9.95 -5.61 -3.24
CA ILE A 141 9.45 -4.86 -4.39
C ILE A 141 9.70 -3.39 -4.11
N LEU A 142 10.75 -2.84 -4.69
CA LEU A 142 11.37 -1.60 -4.25
C LEU A 142 11.49 -0.58 -5.38
N ASN A 143 11.00 0.64 -5.15
CA ASN A 143 11.23 1.80 -6.02
C ASN A 143 10.92 1.54 -7.51
N ASN A 144 9.93 0.70 -7.81
CA ASN A 144 9.47 0.49 -9.17
C ASN A 144 8.44 1.56 -9.54
N ASP A 145 8.33 1.83 -10.84
CA ASP A 145 7.23 2.58 -11.44
C ASP A 145 6.31 1.56 -12.13
N MET A 146 5.08 1.43 -11.66
CA MET A 146 4.11 0.44 -12.14
C MET A 146 2.82 1.14 -12.55
N HIS A 147 2.42 1.02 -13.81
CA HIS A 147 1.27 1.78 -14.26
C HIS A 147 0.57 1.23 -15.49
N HIS A 148 -0.68 1.63 -15.67
CA HIS A 148 -1.50 1.23 -16.82
C HIS A 148 -1.51 -0.30 -16.97
N ASN A 149 -1.79 -1.04 -15.91
CA ASN A 149 -2.00 -2.48 -15.97
C ASN A 149 -3.51 -2.78 -15.95
N GLY A 150 -3.89 -3.93 -16.52
CA GLY A 150 -5.30 -4.33 -16.60
C GLY A 150 -5.89 -4.82 -15.27
N GLY A 151 -5.04 -5.28 -14.35
CA GLY A 151 -5.37 -5.65 -12.98
C GLY A 151 -4.54 -4.85 -11.99
N ASP A 152 -4.20 -5.43 -10.85
CA ASP A 152 -3.31 -4.83 -9.85
C ASP A 152 -1.89 -4.47 -10.34
N SER A 153 -1.29 -3.41 -9.83
CA SER A 153 0.18 -3.21 -9.90
C SER A 153 0.92 -4.38 -9.24
N VAL A 154 0.50 -4.75 -8.02
CA VAL A 154 1.01 -5.90 -7.27
C VAL A 154 -0.13 -6.73 -6.71
N GLN A 155 -0.21 -8.01 -7.09
CA GLN A 155 -1.09 -8.97 -6.43
C GLN A 155 -0.27 -10.01 -5.67
N THR A 156 -0.67 -10.30 -4.43
CA THR A 156 -0.27 -11.53 -3.76
C THR A 156 -1.45 -12.49 -3.79
N ARG A 157 -1.22 -13.76 -4.14
CA ARG A 157 -2.26 -14.79 -4.12
C ARG A 157 -1.66 -16.19 -4.07
N GLY A 158 -1.75 -16.87 -2.93
CA GLY A 158 -1.26 -18.24 -2.85
C GLY A 158 -1.35 -18.88 -1.47
N LEU A 159 -0.64 -19.98 -1.30
CA LEU A 159 -0.40 -20.65 -0.02
C LEU A 159 1.09 -20.57 0.30
N ASN A 160 1.46 -20.53 1.59
CA ASN A 160 2.86 -20.38 2.03
C ASN A 160 3.58 -19.18 1.36
N LEU A 161 2.85 -18.06 1.29
CA LEU A 161 3.30 -16.81 0.68
C LEU A 161 3.50 -15.79 1.80
N GLU A 162 4.75 -15.57 2.23
CA GLU A 162 5.04 -14.72 3.39
C GLU A 162 6.35 -13.92 3.32
N TYR A 163 6.44 -12.89 4.16
CA TYR A 163 7.56 -11.96 4.26
C TYR A 163 7.78 -11.18 2.96
N ILE A 164 6.81 -10.32 2.65
CA ILE A 164 6.79 -9.50 1.44
C ILE A 164 6.90 -8.04 1.85
N TYR A 165 7.86 -7.33 1.27
CA TYR A 165 8.07 -5.91 1.49
C TYR A 165 7.89 -5.13 0.18
N VAL A 166 6.89 -4.26 0.15
CA VAL A 166 6.57 -3.37 -0.98
C VAL A 166 6.89 -1.94 -0.55
N GLY A 167 8.03 -1.42 -0.99
CA GLY A 167 8.61 -0.18 -0.47
C GLY A 167 8.95 0.87 -1.53
N GLY A 168 8.52 2.12 -1.34
CA GLY A 168 8.98 3.25 -2.16
C GLY A 168 8.56 3.25 -3.63
N ASN A 169 7.60 2.40 -4.01
CA ASN A 169 7.13 2.31 -5.40
C ASN A 169 6.17 3.45 -5.74
N HIS A 170 6.07 3.76 -7.03
CA HIS A 170 5.04 4.61 -7.59
C HIS A 170 4.11 3.70 -8.41
N MET A 171 2.83 3.59 -8.00
CA MET A 171 1.86 2.66 -8.59
C MET A 171 0.62 3.43 -9.02
N HIS A 172 0.27 3.48 -10.31
CA HIS A 172 -0.78 4.38 -10.75
C HIS A 172 -1.47 4.05 -12.06
N ASP A 173 -2.70 4.55 -12.22
CA ASP A 173 -3.49 4.43 -13.44
C ASP A 173 -3.66 2.97 -13.92
N ASP A 174 -3.55 2.00 -13.02
CA ASP A 174 -4.02 0.65 -13.28
C ASP A 174 -5.54 0.59 -13.13
N VAL A 175 -6.13 -0.44 -13.71
CA VAL A 175 -7.59 -0.59 -13.74
C VAL A 175 -8.15 -1.06 -12.40
N GLU A 176 -7.40 -1.86 -11.64
CA GLU A 176 -7.86 -2.40 -10.36
C GLU A 176 -7.32 -1.64 -9.15
N ASN A 177 -6.21 -2.09 -8.57
CA ASN A 177 -5.62 -1.55 -7.36
C ASN A 177 -4.09 -1.40 -7.49
N ALA A 178 -3.48 -0.56 -6.66
CA ALA A 178 -2.02 -0.50 -6.54
C ALA A 178 -1.48 -1.81 -5.95
N ILE A 179 -2.19 -2.33 -4.96
CA ILE A 179 -1.86 -3.59 -4.33
C ILE A 179 -3.12 -4.30 -3.84
N ASP A 180 -3.23 -5.60 -4.14
CA ASP A 180 -4.22 -6.49 -3.53
C ASP A 180 -3.54 -7.66 -2.82
N ILE A 181 -3.70 -7.68 -1.50
CA ILE A 181 -3.14 -8.70 -0.61
C ILE A 181 -4.15 -9.86 -0.51
N LYS A 182 -3.92 -10.94 -1.28
CA LYS A 182 -4.74 -12.17 -1.26
C LYS A 182 -3.95 -13.37 -0.72
N GLY A 183 -4.51 -14.12 0.23
CA GLY A 183 -3.93 -15.37 0.76
C GLY A 183 -2.47 -15.31 1.27
N SER A 184 -1.99 -14.16 1.75
CA SER A 184 -0.57 -14.00 2.15
C SER A 184 -0.40 -13.55 3.60
N LYS A 185 0.81 -13.69 4.14
CA LYS A 185 1.12 -13.32 5.54
C LYS A 185 2.38 -12.46 5.67
N HIS A 186 2.45 -11.59 6.67
CA HIS A 186 3.62 -10.73 6.91
C HIS A 186 3.93 -9.86 5.69
N VAL A 187 2.93 -9.11 5.25
CA VAL A 187 3.07 -8.17 4.14
C VAL A 187 3.24 -6.76 4.69
N ILE A 188 4.30 -6.07 4.28
CA ILE A 188 4.58 -4.70 4.66
C ILE A 188 4.57 -3.84 3.39
N VAL A 189 3.69 -2.85 3.36
CA VAL A 189 3.50 -1.88 2.28
C VAL A 189 3.90 -0.52 2.85
N SER A 190 5.05 0.00 2.43
CA SER A 190 5.67 1.15 3.08
C SER A 190 6.10 2.25 2.10
N GLN A 191 5.77 3.50 2.39
CA GLN A 191 6.27 4.67 1.65
C GLN A 191 6.00 4.63 0.14
N ASN A 192 4.96 3.93 -0.29
CA ASN A 192 4.56 3.91 -1.69
C ASN A 192 3.66 5.11 -1.99
N LYS A 193 3.67 5.53 -3.25
CA LYS A 193 2.79 6.55 -3.78
C LYS A 193 1.82 5.93 -4.77
N MET A 194 0.52 5.98 -4.44
CA MET A 194 -0.53 5.22 -5.10
C MET A 194 -1.68 6.13 -5.52
N HIS A 195 -1.97 6.24 -6.82
CA HIS A 195 -3.01 7.17 -7.30
C HIS A 195 -3.59 6.84 -8.69
N GLY A 196 -4.70 7.47 -9.05
CA GLY A 196 -5.30 7.35 -10.40
C GLY A 196 -6.23 6.15 -10.57
N TYR A 197 -6.80 5.61 -9.49
CA TYR A 197 -7.64 4.42 -9.53
C TYR A 197 -9.11 4.79 -9.66
N VAL A 198 -9.69 4.51 -10.83
CA VAL A 198 -11.10 4.79 -11.12
C VAL A 198 -11.91 3.50 -11.21
N PRO A 199 -13.23 3.53 -10.98
CA PRO A 199 -14.08 2.36 -11.20
C PRO A 199 -13.88 1.79 -12.61
N GLY A 200 -13.62 0.49 -12.68
CA GLY A 200 -13.18 -0.20 -13.90
C GLY A 200 -13.73 -1.62 -13.98
N PHE A 201 -13.02 -2.48 -14.71
CA PHE A 201 -13.31 -3.92 -14.77
C PHE A 201 -13.04 -4.54 -13.41
N ASP A 202 -14.08 -5.10 -12.78
CA ASP A 202 -14.10 -5.76 -11.46
C ASP A 202 -13.54 -4.99 -10.24
N SER A 203 -13.02 -3.77 -10.43
CA SER A 203 -12.66 -2.82 -9.36
C SER A 203 -13.61 -1.63 -9.28
N ASP A 204 -13.86 -1.16 -8.07
CA ASP A 204 -14.60 0.07 -7.81
C ASP A 204 -13.70 1.31 -7.68
N GLY A 205 -12.42 1.23 -8.06
CA GLY A 205 -11.47 2.32 -7.93
C GLY A 205 -10.87 2.45 -6.53
N THR A 206 -10.83 1.35 -5.77
CA THR A 206 -10.06 1.32 -4.51
C THR A 206 -8.56 1.37 -4.82
N VAL A 207 -7.79 2.16 -4.05
CA VAL A 207 -6.35 2.30 -4.29
C VAL A 207 -5.59 1.08 -3.77
N ALA A 208 -5.90 0.57 -2.58
CA ALA A 208 -5.23 -0.60 -2.02
C ALA A 208 -6.19 -1.53 -1.25
N ILE A 209 -5.95 -2.84 -1.33
CA ILE A 209 -6.64 -3.87 -0.56
C ILE A 209 -5.66 -4.51 0.43
N GLY A 210 -5.94 -4.32 1.73
CA GLY A 210 -5.08 -4.75 2.83
C GLY A 210 -5.35 -6.15 3.39
N GLY A 211 -6.29 -6.88 2.80
CA GLY A 211 -6.60 -8.24 3.18
C GLY A 211 -7.79 -8.78 2.41
N HIS A 212 -7.58 -9.94 1.80
CA HIS A 212 -8.54 -10.68 1.00
C HIS A 212 -8.13 -12.17 0.99
N GLU A 213 -9.10 -13.07 0.82
CA GLU A 213 -8.88 -14.52 0.68
C GLU A 213 -8.01 -15.16 1.80
N GLY A 214 -8.21 -14.79 3.06
CA GLY A 214 -7.52 -15.40 4.21
C GLY A 214 -6.12 -14.86 4.50
N SER A 215 -5.84 -13.62 4.09
CA SER A 215 -4.60 -12.91 4.36
C SER A 215 -4.44 -12.60 5.85
N LYS A 216 -3.20 -12.52 6.33
CA LYS A 216 -2.89 -12.36 7.76
C LYS A 216 -1.76 -11.37 7.99
N LEU A 217 -1.99 -10.40 8.87
CA LEU A 217 -0.94 -9.51 9.35
C LEU A 217 -0.32 -8.69 8.21
N ALA A 218 -1.05 -7.64 7.81
CA ALA A 218 -0.59 -6.64 6.86
C ALA A 218 -0.25 -5.33 7.58
N TRP A 219 0.77 -4.64 7.09
CA TRP A 219 1.21 -3.34 7.57
C TRP A 219 1.22 -2.33 6.42
N PHE A 220 0.47 -1.25 6.55
CA PHE A 220 0.48 -0.11 5.65
C PHE A 220 1.12 1.05 6.38
N LEU A 221 2.37 1.37 6.03
CA LEU A 221 3.22 2.31 6.74
C LEU A 221 3.57 3.52 5.85
N PHE A 222 3.21 4.73 6.26
CA PHE A 222 3.73 5.95 5.63
C PHE A 222 3.50 6.06 4.12
N ASN A 223 2.44 5.44 3.59
CA ASN A 223 2.09 5.53 2.17
C ASN A 223 1.32 6.82 1.87
N GLU A 224 1.33 7.23 0.60
CA GLU A 224 0.48 8.28 0.05
C GLU A 224 -0.53 7.65 -0.93
N MET A 225 -1.82 7.84 -0.67
CA MET A 225 -2.94 7.29 -1.45
C MET A 225 -3.91 8.41 -1.85
N TYR A 226 -4.13 8.62 -3.14
CA TYR A 226 -4.99 9.73 -3.57
C TYR A 226 -5.60 9.50 -4.96
N ASP A 227 -6.52 10.38 -5.38
CA ASP A 227 -7.19 10.32 -6.68
C ASP A 227 -7.75 8.93 -7.00
N GLY A 228 -8.58 8.42 -6.10
CA GLY A 228 -9.34 7.18 -6.27
C GLY A 228 -10.65 7.20 -5.49
N LEU A 229 -11.42 6.10 -5.52
CA LEU A 229 -12.68 6.02 -4.78
C LEU A 229 -12.45 5.82 -3.28
N VAL A 230 -11.69 4.79 -2.93
CA VAL A 230 -11.36 4.40 -1.55
C VAL A 230 -9.85 4.30 -1.41
N GLY A 231 -9.27 4.85 -0.35
CA GLY A 231 -7.82 4.79 -0.14
C GLY A 231 -7.36 3.37 0.19
N LEU A 232 -7.74 2.86 1.36
CA LEU A 232 -7.41 1.50 1.77
C LEU A 232 -8.67 0.75 2.20
N ARG A 233 -8.83 -0.48 1.71
CA ARG A 233 -9.92 -1.37 2.12
C ARG A 233 -9.40 -2.67 2.69
N VAL A 234 -10.04 -3.15 3.76
CA VAL A 234 -9.86 -4.51 4.28
C VAL A 234 -11.12 -5.33 4.00
N ASN A 235 -10.95 -6.37 3.18
CA ASN A 235 -12.01 -7.15 2.53
C ASN A 235 -12.00 -8.64 2.90
N ASP A 236 -11.31 -9.02 3.97
CA ASP A 236 -11.16 -10.42 4.34
C ASP A 236 -12.37 -10.93 5.13
N ASP A 237 -13.03 -11.97 4.61
CA ASP A 237 -14.12 -12.68 5.29
C ASP A 237 -13.60 -13.56 6.44
N VAL A 238 -12.29 -13.80 6.49
CA VAL A 238 -11.59 -14.43 7.60
C VAL A 238 -10.97 -13.35 8.50
N PRO A 239 -11.10 -13.44 9.83
CA PRO A 239 -10.43 -12.52 10.76
C PRO A 239 -8.94 -12.35 10.46
N THR A 240 -8.55 -11.11 10.17
CA THR A 240 -7.16 -10.71 9.94
C THR A 240 -6.76 -9.56 10.86
N THR A 241 -5.48 -9.24 10.91
CA THR A 241 -4.94 -8.08 11.62
C THR A 241 -4.27 -7.18 10.61
N VAL A 242 -4.66 -5.90 10.60
CA VAL A 242 -4.09 -4.90 9.70
C VAL A 242 -3.68 -3.68 10.51
N TYR A 243 -2.43 -3.28 10.36
CA TYR A 243 -1.87 -2.05 10.92
C TYR A 243 -1.79 -1.01 9.82
N VAL A 244 -2.37 0.15 10.06
CA VAL A 244 -2.42 1.28 9.13
C VAL A 244 -1.86 2.47 9.87
N ILE A 245 -0.57 2.74 9.67
CA ILE A 245 0.20 3.67 10.48
C ILE A 245 0.83 4.76 9.61
N GLY A 246 0.59 6.03 9.93
CA GLY A 246 1.33 7.13 9.31
C GLY A 246 0.98 7.43 7.86
N ASN A 247 -0.12 6.91 7.31
CA ASN A 247 -0.45 7.08 5.89
C ASN A 247 -1.13 8.44 5.63
N LYS A 248 -0.89 8.98 4.43
CA LYS A 248 -1.58 10.16 3.88
C LYS A 248 -2.59 9.70 2.84
N MET A 249 -3.86 10.03 3.07
CA MET A 249 -4.97 9.69 2.18
C MET A 249 -5.71 10.97 1.81
N HIS A 250 -5.77 11.35 0.54
CA HIS A 250 -6.38 12.63 0.18
C HIS A 250 -7.05 12.63 -1.18
N HIS A 251 -7.98 13.56 -1.39
CA HIS A 251 -8.69 13.70 -2.67
C HIS A 251 -9.37 12.40 -3.15
N LEU A 252 -9.83 11.58 -2.20
CA LEU A 252 -10.56 10.37 -2.52
C LEU A 252 -12.03 10.74 -2.70
N SER A 253 -12.67 10.19 -3.73
CA SER A 253 -14.04 10.59 -4.07
C SER A 253 -15.10 9.97 -3.16
N TYR A 254 -14.72 9.04 -2.27
CA TYR A 254 -15.63 8.45 -1.29
C TYR A 254 -15.06 8.36 0.13
N MET A 255 -14.02 7.57 0.39
CA MET A 255 -13.50 7.43 1.76
C MET A 255 -12.02 7.09 1.86
N GLY A 256 -11.39 7.48 2.98
CA GLY A 256 -9.99 7.17 3.26
C GLY A 256 -9.78 5.69 3.56
N PHE A 257 -10.47 5.18 4.56
CA PHE A 257 -10.37 3.79 4.98
C PHE A 257 -11.73 3.10 5.04
N GLN A 258 -11.78 1.86 4.56
CA GLN A 258 -12.95 0.99 4.66
C GLN A 258 -12.61 -0.38 5.25
N THR A 259 -13.49 -0.90 6.10
CA THR A 259 -13.54 -2.34 6.41
C THR A 259 -14.93 -2.89 6.15
N ARG A 260 -15.00 -4.09 5.54
CA ARG A 260 -16.27 -4.76 5.21
C ARG A 260 -16.58 -5.97 6.09
N TYR A 261 -15.60 -6.49 6.82
CA TYR A 261 -15.72 -7.77 7.53
C TYR A 261 -15.01 -7.73 8.89
N THR A 262 -14.68 -8.90 9.43
CA THR A 262 -13.99 -9.02 10.71
C THR A 262 -12.50 -8.85 10.55
N SER A 263 -11.93 -7.85 11.20
CA SER A 263 -10.49 -7.72 11.33
C SER A 263 -10.16 -6.91 12.57
N ASP A 264 -8.99 -7.14 13.15
CA ASP A 264 -8.38 -6.23 14.11
C ASP A 264 -7.66 -5.14 13.30
N ILE A 265 -8.11 -3.89 13.45
CA ILE A 265 -7.60 -2.74 12.73
C ILE A 265 -6.91 -1.80 13.72
N TYR A 266 -5.64 -1.53 13.47
CA TYR A 266 -4.84 -0.56 14.21
C TYR A 266 -4.60 0.64 13.29
N PHE A 267 -5.46 1.65 13.40
CA PHE A 267 -5.47 2.84 12.54
C PHE A 267 -4.88 4.04 13.28
N MET A 268 -3.58 4.28 13.10
CA MET A 268 -2.81 5.16 13.96
C MET A 268 -2.02 6.21 13.20
N GLY A 269 -2.08 7.47 13.61
CA GLY A 269 -1.19 8.49 13.03
C GLY A 269 -1.45 8.76 11.54
N ASN A 270 -2.65 8.48 11.01
CA ASN A 270 -2.94 8.72 9.59
C ASN A 270 -3.51 10.11 9.38
N SER A 271 -3.29 10.68 8.20
CA SER A 271 -3.93 11.93 7.77
C SER A 271 -4.86 11.66 6.62
N ILE A 272 -6.14 11.99 6.80
CA ILE A 272 -7.16 11.89 5.75
C ILE A 272 -7.71 13.29 5.49
N SER A 273 -7.67 13.73 4.24
CA SER A 273 -8.09 15.08 3.87
C SER A 273 -8.83 15.16 2.55
N GLU A 274 -9.68 16.19 2.40
CA GLU A 274 -10.44 16.43 1.17
C GLU A 274 -11.16 15.17 0.64
N THR A 275 -11.66 14.37 1.58
CA THR A 275 -12.29 13.09 1.34
C THR A 275 -13.63 13.06 2.08
N PRO A 276 -14.73 12.54 1.51
CA PRO A 276 -16.05 12.63 2.15
C PRO A 276 -16.14 11.93 3.50
N VAL A 277 -15.52 10.75 3.65
CA VAL A 277 -15.51 9.97 4.89
C VAL A 277 -14.07 9.57 5.25
N GLY A 278 -13.70 9.72 6.52
CA GLY A 278 -12.39 9.34 7.00
C GLY A 278 -12.24 7.83 7.17
N PHE A 279 -13.05 7.27 8.06
CA PHE A 279 -13.01 5.86 8.42
C PHE A 279 -14.44 5.30 8.42
N GLU A 280 -14.68 4.26 7.63
CA GLU A 280 -15.96 3.56 7.61
C GLU A 280 -15.80 2.06 7.85
N ASP A 281 -16.49 1.56 8.86
CA ASP A 281 -16.86 0.15 8.96
C ASP A 281 -18.26 -0.06 8.38
N ASN A 282 -18.31 -0.64 7.19
CA ASN A 282 -19.51 -0.94 6.42
C ASN A 282 -19.88 -2.44 6.50
N GLY A 283 -19.39 -3.15 7.53
CA GLY A 283 -19.62 -4.58 7.65
C GLY A 283 -21.05 -4.93 8.07
N SER A 284 -21.73 -5.77 7.30
CA SER A 284 -23.05 -6.32 7.62
C SER A 284 -23.02 -7.48 8.63
N GLY A 285 -21.90 -7.71 9.31
CA GLY A 285 -21.63 -8.88 10.16
C GLY A 285 -21.67 -8.59 11.67
N THR A 286 -22.13 -9.57 12.46
CA THR A 286 -22.32 -9.52 13.93
C THR A 286 -21.05 -9.72 14.77
N ASN A 287 -19.87 -9.35 14.27
CA ASN A 287 -18.62 -9.94 14.78
C ASN A 287 -17.60 -8.95 15.36
N ASN A 288 -16.98 -9.39 16.45
CA ASN A 288 -16.07 -8.74 17.42
C ASN A 288 -14.65 -8.36 16.93
N GLY A 289 -14.50 -7.64 15.80
CA GLY A 289 -13.20 -7.05 15.46
C GLY A 289 -12.78 -5.96 16.45
N THR A 290 -11.48 -5.80 16.69
CA THR A 290 -10.93 -4.72 17.51
C THR A 290 -10.50 -3.54 16.65
N TYR A 291 -11.02 -2.34 16.91
CA TYR A 291 -10.61 -1.11 16.23
C TYR A 291 -9.88 -0.18 17.20
N GLN A 292 -8.60 0.07 16.93
CA GLN A 292 -7.76 1.03 17.66
C GLN A 292 -7.52 2.24 16.76
N ILE A 293 -8.24 3.34 17.00
CA ILE A 293 -8.25 4.51 16.11
C ILE A 293 -7.69 5.72 16.85
N HIS A 294 -6.40 5.99 16.69
CA HIS A 294 -5.67 6.98 17.49
C HIS A 294 -4.78 7.91 16.69
N ASN A 295 -4.61 9.14 17.16
CA ASN A 295 -3.64 10.08 16.60
C ASN A 295 -3.87 10.39 15.11
N ASN A 296 -5.11 10.28 14.60
CA ASN A 296 -5.38 10.56 13.18
C ASN A 296 -5.86 11.99 12.98
N ILE A 297 -5.69 12.51 11.76
CA ILE A 297 -6.40 13.69 11.27
C ILE A 297 -7.51 13.23 10.32
N PHE A 298 -8.74 13.64 10.59
CA PHE A 298 -9.89 13.48 9.72
C PHE A 298 -10.37 14.88 9.28
N TYR A 299 -9.99 15.28 8.07
CA TYR A 299 -10.50 16.47 7.41
C TYR A 299 -11.43 16.07 6.26
N THR A 300 -12.73 16.09 6.52
CA THR A 300 -13.72 15.70 5.51
C THR A 300 -14.32 16.90 4.80
N ASN A 301 -14.52 16.79 3.49
CA ASN A 301 -15.14 17.83 2.66
C ASN A 301 -16.65 17.68 2.49
N ASN A 302 -17.27 16.73 3.19
CA ASN A 302 -18.72 16.51 3.18
C ASN A 302 -19.34 16.91 4.53
N ASP A 303 -20.51 17.55 4.45
CA ASP A 303 -21.25 18.10 5.58
C ASP A 303 -22.45 17.25 6.01
N SER A 304 -22.84 16.26 5.18
CA SER A 304 -24.10 15.54 5.36
C SER A 304 -23.97 14.21 6.11
N ASP A 305 -22.77 13.76 6.45
CA ASP A 305 -22.55 12.44 7.06
C ASP A 305 -21.46 12.45 8.15
N SER A 306 -21.24 11.29 8.75
CA SER A 306 -20.22 11.07 9.77
C SER A 306 -18.85 10.89 9.14
N GLN A 307 -17.84 11.55 9.70
CA GLN A 307 -16.43 11.43 9.30
C GLN A 307 -15.84 10.08 9.71
N VAL A 308 -16.33 9.56 10.83
CA VAL A 308 -15.98 8.25 11.38
C VAL A 308 -17.26 7.48 11.62
N VAL A 309 -17.35 6.28 11.05
CA VAL A 309 -18.48 5.37 11.19
C VAL A 309 -18.00 4.03 11.72
N ILE A 310 -18.52 3.63 12.87
CA ILE A 310 -18.37 2.28 13.43
C ILE A 310 -19.76 1.68 13.59
N SER A 311 -20.00 0.52 12.99
CA SER A 311 -21.33 -0.08 12.93
C SER A 311 -21.77 -0.69 14.27
N PRO A 312 -23.08 -0.70 14.60
CA PRO A 312 -23.59 -1.17 15.90
C PRO A 312 -23.08 -2.56 16.32
N GLY A 313 -23.07 -3.51 15.38
CA GLY A 313 -22.65 -4.90 15.62
C GLY A 313 -21.17 -5.06 16.01
N LYS A 314 -20.35 -4.01 15.90
CA LYS A 314 -18.93 -4.03 16.26
C LYS A 314 -18.64 -3.44 17.63
N ILE A 315 -19.48 -2.52 18.09
CA ILE A 315 -19.27 -1.79 19.36
C ILE A 315 -19.63 -2.64 20.57
N GLU A 316 -20.59 -3.55 20.41
CA GLU A 316 -21.11 -4.36 21.52
C GLU A 316 -20.22 -5.57 21.87
N GLY A 317 -19.20 -5.88 21.06
CA GLY A 317 -18.38 -7.08 21.23
C GLY A 317 -16.86 -6.93 21.03
N GLY A 318 -16.37 -5.77 20.58
CA GLY A 318 -14.93 -5.51 20.35
C GLY A 318 -14.27 -4.64 21.43
N ASN A 319 -12.95 -4.76 21.60
CA ASN A 319 -12.16 -3.87 22.46
C ASN A 319 -11.85 -2.54 21.73
N ASN A 320 -12.88 -1.82 21.29
CA ASN A 320 -12.70 -0.65 20.43
C ASN A 320 -12.30 0.59 21.24
N SER A 321 -11.45 1.41 20.65
CA SER A 321 -10.95 2.65 21.25
C SER A 321 -10.79 3.74 20.18
N PHE A 322 -11.04 4.97 20.60
CA PHE A 322 -10.97 6.15 19.75
C PHE A 322 -10.52 7.32 20.60
N SER A 323 -9.32 7.85 20.37
CA SER A 323 -8.78 8.95 21.19
C SER A 323 -7.66 9.71 20.47
N HIS A 324 -7.42 10.95 20.89
CA HIS A 324 -6.37 11.82 20.36
C HIS A 324 -6.42 11.98 18.83
N ASN A 325 -7.62 12.10 18.25
CA ASN A 325 -7.81 12.40 16.84
C ASN A 325 -8.18 13.88 16.64
N LEU A 326 -7.75 14.47 15.53
CA LEU A 326 -8.19 15.78 15.07
C LEU A 326 -9.31 15.60 14.04
N LEU A 327 -10.48 16.18 14.28
CA LEU A 327 -11.63 16.10 13.40
C LEU A 327 -12.03 17.48 12.89
N TYR A 328 -12.31 17.57 11.60
CA TYR A 328 -12.66 18.84 10.97
C TYR A 328 -13.55 18.65 9.74
N SER A 329 -14.54 19.54 9.62
CA SER A 329 -15.31 19.75 8.40
C SER A 329 -15.47 21.27 8.19
N PRO A 330 -15.42 21.78 6.94
CA PRO A 330 -15.61 23.20 6.65
C PRO A 330 -16.96 23.77 7.11
N SER A 331 -18.02 22.96 7.20
CA SER A 331 -19.30 23.41 7.78
C SER A 331 -19.26 23.59 9.29
N GLY A 332 -18.20 23.12 9.95
CA GLY A 332 -18.09 23.00 11.40
C GLY A 332 -18.83 21.80 11.98
N ASN A 333 -19.42 20.92 11.16
CA ASN A 333 -20.09 19.71 11.64
C ASN A 333 -19.11 18.53 11.75
N VAL A 334 -18.85 18.08 12.98
CA VAL A 334 -18.05 16.88 13.24
C VAL A 334 -18.98 15.71 13.55
N GLY A 335 -19.39 14.99 12.51
CA GLY A 335 -20.22 13.79 12.64
C GLY A 335 -19.38 12.56 13.02
N ILE A 336 -19.75 11.87 14.10
CA ILE A 336 -19.19 10.57 14.48
C ILE A 336 -20.33 9.60 14.72
N ARG A 337 -20.40 8.51 13.97
CA ARG A 337 -21.33 7.41 14.25
C ARG A 337 -20.61 6.35 15.06
N TRP A 338 -20.96 6.24 16.34
CA TRP A 338 -20.50 5.21 17.24
C TRP A 338 -21.66 4.25 17.52
N GLY A 339 -21.78 3.25 16.65
CA GLY A 339 -22.77 2.19 16.74
C GLY A 339 -24.07 2.67 16.13
N ALA A 340 -25.16 2.54 16.87
CA ALA A 340 -26.46 3.04 16.42
C ALA A 340 -26.63 4.56 16.65
N ILE A 341 -25.69 5.20 17.34
CA ILE A 341 -25.81 6.59 17.80
C ILE A 341 -24.85 7.48 17.02
N GLY A 342 -25.39 8.59 16.49
CA GLY A 342 -24.60 9.67 15.91
C GLY A 342 -24.33 10.77 16.94
N TYR A 343 -23.10 11.26 16.97
CA TYR A 343 -22.62 12.38 17.76
C TYR A 343 -22.19 13.51 16.81
N GLN A 344 -22.38 14.77 17.21
CA GLN A 344 -22.05 15.94 16.39
C GLN A 344 -20.79 16.69 16.89
N SER A 345 -20.04 16.05 17.79
CA SER A 345 -18.72 16.50 18.23
C SER A 345 -18.01 15.36 18.97
N SER A 346 -16.68 15.40 19.03
CA SER A 346 -15.91 14.46 19.84
C SER A 346 -16.20 14.61 21.34
N ALA A 347 -16.48 15.83 21.81
CA ALA A 347 -16.86 16.09 23.19
C ALA A 347 -18.18 15.39 23.60
N LEU A 348 -19.16 15.36 22.68
CA LEU A 348 -20.43 14.66 22.92
C LEU A 348 -20.23 13.14 22.98
N LEU A 349 -19.40 12.59 22.09
CA LEU A 349 -19.02 11.17 22.14
C LEU A 349 -18.36 10.83 23.49
N GLN A 350 -17.41 11.65 23.95
CA GLN A 350 -16.70 11.42 25.21
C GLN A 350 -17.62 11.45 26.41
N SER A 351 -18.52 12.44 26.49
CA SER A 351 -19.47 12.50 27.60
C SER A 351 -20.43 11.31 27.64
N ALA A 352 -20.77 10.72 26.49
CA ALA A 352 -21.76 9.64 26.40
C ALA A 352 -21.15 8.25 26.56
N THR A 353 -19.91 8.06 26.10
CA THR A 353 -19.30 6.72 25.95
C THR A 353 -17.98 6.57 26.67
N GLY A 354 -17.33 7.66 27.08
CA GLY A 354 -15.93 7.67 27.52
C GLY A 354 -14.91 7.63 26.38
N MET A 355 -15.35 7.42 25.13
CA MET A 355 -14.48 7.41 23.95
C MET A 355 -14.27 8.83 23.40
N GLY A 356 -13.11 9.12 22.86
CA GLY A 356 -12.77 10.43 22.31
C GLY A 356 -11.98 11.33 23.25
N GLU A 357 -11.42 10.77 24.32
CA GLU A 357 -10.44 11.48 25.15
C GLU A 357 -9.31 12.06 24.28
N GLY A 358 -8.93 13.32 24.53
CA GLY A 358 -7.85 13.98 23.80
C GLY A 358 -8.16 14.33 22.34
N ASN A 359 -9.35 13.98 21.82
CA ASN A 359 -9.76 14.43 20.50
C ASN A 359 -9.91 15.95 20.43
N VAL A 360 -9.72 16.50 19.24
CA VAL A 360 -9.79 17.94 18.97
C VAL A 360 -10.66 18.18 17.75
N ASP A 361 -11.75 18.92 17.92
CA ASP A 361 -12.60 19.39 16.83
C ASP A 361 -12.10 20.78 16.39
N ALA A 362 -11.19 20.83 15.41
CA ALA A 362 -10.57 22.08 14.95
C ALA A 362 -10.02 21.95 13.53
N ASP A 363 -9.92 23.07 12.81
CA ASP A 363 -9.26 23.14 11.50
C ASP A 363 -7.80 22.66 11.62
N PRO A 364 -7.34 21.66 10.84
CA PRO A 364 -5.95 21.22 10.86
C PRO A 364 -4.97 22.27 10.33
N GLN A 365 -5.45 23.38 9.75
CA GLN A 365 -4.64 24.45 9.19
C GLN A 365 -3.66 23.93 8.13
N PHE A 366 -4.14 23.02 7.27
CA PHE A 366 -3.35 22.60 6.13
C PHE A 366 -3.08 23.80 5.22
N THR A 367 -1.81 24.01 4.92
CA THR A 367 -1.36 24.90 3.87
C THR A 367 -1.14 24.10 2.60
N SER A 368 -1.60 24.63 1.47
CA SER A 368 -1.25 24.08 0.16
C SER A 368 0.19 24.48 -0.16
N LEU A 369 1.12 23.53 -0.12
CA LEU A 369 2.42 23.68 -0.75
C LEU A 369 2.29 23.21 -2.20
N THR A 370 2.46 24.12 -3.15
CA THR A 370 2.56 23.72 -4.55
C THR A 370 3.98 23.21 -4.83
N LEU A 371 4.13 21.91 -5.12
CA LEU A 371 5.40 21.26 -5.45
C LEU A 371 5.31 20.70 -6.88
N GLY A 372 5.68 21.53 -7.86
CA GLY A 372 5.40 21.27 -9.28
C GLY A 372 3.93 21.53 -9.60
N ASP A 373 3.26 20.57 -10.26
CA ASP A 373 1.83 20.68 -10.63
C ASP A 373 0.88 20.23 -9.49
N ARG A 374 1.39 19.99 -8.27
CA ARG A 374 0.62 19.39 -7.17
C ARG A 374 0.47 20.32 -5.98
N ASN A 375 -0.73 20.31 -5.39
CA ASN A 375 -0.96 20.84 -4.04
C ASN A 375 -0.72 19.71 -3.03
N ILE A 376 0.40 19.77 -2.32
CA ILE A 376 0.66 18.91 -1.17
C ILE A 376 0.09 19.62 0.05
N MET A 377 -0.74 18.92 0.82
CA MET A 377 -1.12 19.40 2.13
C MET A 377 0.07 19.31 3.06
N ALA A 378 0.54 20.45 3.53
CA ALA A 378 1.50 20.55 4.61
C ALA A 378 0.86 21.25 5.80
N ILE A 379 1.36 20.98 6.98
CA ILE A 379 0.90 21.67 8.18
C ILE A 379 1.76 22.91 8.39
N ASP A 380 1.14 24.06 8.64
CA ASP A 380 1.85 25.27 9.06
C ASP A 380 2.31 25.14 10.52
N GLY A 381 3.54 24.65 10.69
CA GLY A 381 4.40 24.90 11.84
C GLY A 381 3.75 24.89 13.22
N THR A 382 4.29 25.73 14.12
CA THR A 382 3.98 25.77 15.56
C THR A 382 2.54 26.14 15.93
N THR A 383 1.67 26.39 14.95
CA THR A 383 0.27 26.78 15.15
C THR A 383 -0.72 25.65 14.90
N PHE A 384 -0.27 24.54 14.30
CA PHE A 384 -1.07 23.35 14.05
C PHE A 384 -1.87 22.93 15.29
N PRO A 385 -3.20 22.79 15.21
CA PRO A 385 -3.97 22.37 16.37
C PRO A 385 -3.68 20.95 16.86
N GLY A 386 -3.03 20.10 16.06
CA GLY A 386 -2.53 18.80 16.51
C GLY A 386 -1.08 18.78 17.01
N ALA A 387 -0.43 19.96 17.04
CA ALA A 387 0.93 20.17 17.54
C ALA A 387 1.16 19.53 18.91
N SER A 388 1.97 18.47 18.96
CA SER A 388 2.34 17.75 20.19
C SER A 388 1.14 17.34 21.05
N LYS A 389 -0.01 17.06 20.41
CA LYS A 389 -1.25 16.63 21.07
C LYS A 389 -1.56 15.15 20.87
N GLY A 390 -0.85 14.47 19.97
CA GLY A 390 -0.88 13.02 19.89
C GLY A 390 -0.22 12.41 21.13
N THR A 391 -0.62 11.21 21.47
CA THR A 391 -0.03 10.45 22.60
C THR A 391 0.62 9.17 22.10
N LEU A 392 1.72 8.75 22.72
CA LEU A 392 2.13 7.35 22.70
C LEU A 392 1.22 6.59 23.67
N SER A 393 -0.05 6.43 23.31
CA SER A 393 -0.97 5.63 24.13
C SER A 393 -0.40 4.21 24.26
N PRO A 394 -0.77 3.45 25.31
CA PRO A 394 -0.35 2.06 25.42
C PRO A 394 -0.62 1.24 24.16
N GLU A 395 -1.73 1.53 23.46
CA GLU A 395 -2.15 0.86 22.22
C GLU A 395 -1.26 1.25 21.04
N VAL A 396 -0.96 2.55 20.88
CA VAL A 396 -0.03 3.05 19.87
C VAL A 396 1.37 2.47 20.11
N ALA A 397 1.87 2.56 21.34
CA ALA A 397 3.17 1.99 21.72
C ALA A 397 3.22 0.48 21.51
N ALA A 398 2.14 -0.26 21.79
CA ALA A 398 2.04 -1.69 21.56
C ALA A 398 2.09 -2.05 20.07
N ALA A 399 1.49 -1.25 19.18
CA ALA A 399 1.59 -1.48 17.73
C ALA A 399 3.05 -1.31 17.23
N TYR A 400 3.73 -0.25 17.68
CA TYR A 400 5.16 -0.05 17.40
C TYR A 400 6.02 -1.19 17.94
N GLN A 401 5.79 -1.60 19.20
CA GLN A 401 6.51 -2.70 19.81
C GLN A 401 6.25 -4.02 19.10
N THR A 402 5.01 -4.27 18.67
CA THR A 402 4.65 -5.47 17.90
C THR A 402 5.46 -5.56 16.61
N PHE A 403 5.63 -4.44 15.89
CA PHE A 403 6.48 -4.42 14.71
C PHE A 403 7.95 -4.71 15.04
N GLU A 404 8.48 -4.07 16.08
CA GLU A 404 9.86 -4.28 16.54
C GLU A 404 10.11 -5.72 16.97
N ASP A 405 9.18 -6.33 17.71
CA ASP A 405 9.27 -7.72 18.16
C ASP A 405 9.23 -8.72 17.00
N LEU A 406 8.41 -8.43 15.97
CA LEU A 406 8.26 -9.31 14.81
C LEU A 406 9.43 -9.20 13.82
N TYR A 407 9.94 -7.99 13.59
CA TYR A 407 10.86 -7.70 12.49
C TYR A 407 12.23 -7.20 12.95
N GLY A 408 12.43 -6.93 14.24
CA GLY A 408 13.67 -6.38 14.78
C GLY A 408 13.96 -4.94 14.34
N ILE A 409 12.95 -4.22 13.83
CA ILE A 409 13.06 -2.88 13.27
C ILE A 409 12.15 -1.93 14.05
N ASP A 410 12.68 -0.78 14.45
CA ASP A 410 11.93 0.25 15.17
C ASP A 410 11.31 1.26 14.19
N ILE A 411 10.02 1.11 13.87
CA ILE A 411 9.29 2.01 12.96
C ILE A 411 8.88 3.34 13.60
N ARG A 412 9.32 3.60 14.84
CA ARG A 412 9.40 4.97 15.40
C ARG A 412 10.64 5.69 14.90
N LYS A 413 11.30 5.19 13.86
CA LYS A 413 12.39 5.85 13.17
C LYS A 413 12.14 5.78 11.68
N ASP A 414 12.44 6.87 10.99
CA ASP A 414 12.46 6.88 9.54
C ASP A 414 13.65 6.07 8.99
N PHE A 415 13.73 5.96 7.65
CA PHE A 415 14.83 5.26 6.98
C PHE A 415 16.23 5.83 7.30
N ALA A 416 16.33 7.11 7.65
CA ALA A 416 17.59 7.75 8.06
C ALA A 416 17.92 7.52 9.54
N GLY A 417 17.07 6.78 10.27
CA GLY A 417 17.20 6.56 11.71
C GLY A 417 16.70 7.72 12.56
N THR A 418 16.07 8.74 11.96
CA THR A 418 15.51 9.87 12.69
C THR A 418 14.29 9.42 13.45
N ALA A 419 14.21 9.74 14.74
CA ALA A 419 13.05 9.41 15.54
C ALA A 419 11.77 10.05 14.99
N VAL A 420 10.67 9.32 15.08
CA VAL A 420 9.28 9.70 14.83
C VAL A 420 8.51 9.21 16.05
N PRO A 421 8.01 10.11 16.91
CA PRO A 421 7.91 11.54 16.65
C PRO A 421 9.19 12.33 16.92
N GLN A 422 9.23 13.53 16.38
CA GLN A 422 10.28 14.51 16.63
C GLN A 422 9.79 15.55 17.66
N GLY A 423 10.52 15.68 18.78
CA GLY A 423 10.20 16.64 19.84
C GLY A 423 9.68 15.98 21.12
N THR A 424 8.80 16.68 21.85
CA THR A 424 8.31 16.26 23.19
C THR A 424 7.01 15.45 23.18
N GLY A 425 6.37 15.26 22.02
CA GLY A 425 5.12 14.50 21.87
C GLY A 425 4.94 13.97 20.45
N ILE A 426 3.95 13.10 20.25
CA ILE A 426 3.55 12.69 18.89
C ILE A 426 2.70 13.79 18.27
N GLU A 427 2.98 14.11 17.03
CA GLU A 427 2.11 14.94 16.22
C GLU A 427 0.89 14.14 15.72
N MET A 428 -0.30 14.73 15.77
CA MET A 428 -1.46 14.04 15.20
C MET A 428 -1.32 13.94 13.67
N GLY A 429 -1.66 12.78 13.13
CA GLY A 429 -1.59 12.46 11.71
C GLY A 429 -0.20 12.03 11.23
N ALA A 430 -0.06 11.96 9.91
CA ALA A 430 1.15 11.52 9.20
C ALA A 430 2.20 12.64 9.05
N TYR A 431 2.20 13.62 9.96
CA TYR A 431 2.99 14.84 9.87
C TYR A 431 3.78 15.05 11.13
N GLU A 432 5.06 15.40 11.00
CA GLU A 432 5.92 15.85 12.11
C GLU A 432 6.29 17.32 11.86
N ILE A 433 6.03 18.21 12.83
CA ILE A 433 6.23 19.67 12.69
C ILE A 433 7.71 20.04 12.51
N SER A 434 8.62 19.23 13.04
CA SER A 434 10.00 19.20 12.57
C SER A 434 10.14 18.00 11.64
N SER A 435 10.30 18.24 10.35
CA SER A 435 11.00 17.29 9.48
C SER A 435 12.43 17.79 9.35
N PRO A 436 13.48 16.95 9.49
CA PRO A 436 14.76 17.30 8.91
C PRO A 436 14.54 17.55 7.40
N PRO A 437 15.32 18.43 6.78
CA PRO A 437 15.27 18.62 5.33
C PRO A 437 15.44 17.26 4.64
N PRO A 438 14.80 17.05 3.47
CA PRO A 438 15.02 15.85 2.66
C PRO A 438 16.53 15.62 2.49
N PRO A 439 17.03 14.38 2.54
CA PRO A 439 18.44 14.10 2.33
C PRO A 439 18.88 14.71 1.00
N THR A 440 19.85 15.63 1.06
CA THR A 440 20.39 16.30 -0.15
C THR A 440 21.35 15.39 -0.94
N ASN A 441 21.51 14.14 -0.51
CA ASN A 441 22.55 13.21 -0.91
C ASN A 441 22.05 11.79 -1.24
N LEU A 442 20.80 11.62 -1.66
CA LEU A 442 20.35 10.35 -2.27
C LEU A 442 21.00 10.17 -3.65
N SER A 443 22.26 9.74 -3.68
CA SER A 443 22.82 9.03 -4.82
C SER A 443 22.66 7.53 -4.57
N ALA A 444 22.44 6.77 -5.65
CA ALA A 444 22.30 5.31 -5.64
C ALA A 444 23.51 4.54 -5.04
N GLU A 445 24.55 5.22 -4.56
CA GLU A 445 25.73 4.62 -3.96
C GLU A 445 25.56 4.19 -2.49
N VAL A 446 24.52 4.63 -1.79
CA VAL A 446 24.32 4.32 -0.36
C VAL A 446 23.64 2.96 -0.13
N LEU A 447 23.09 2.33 -1.18
CA LEU A 447 22.49 0.98 -1.12
C LEU A 447 23.48 -0.14 -1.45
N ARG A 448 24.77 0.02 -1.09
CA ARG A 448 25.81 -1.01 -1.30
C ARG A 448 26.10 -1.81 -0.04
#